data_AF-A0A352IXU8-F1
#
_entry.id   AF-A0A352IXU8-F1
#
_cell.length_a   1.000
_cell.length_b   1.000
_cell.length_c   1.000
_cell.angle_alpha   90.00
_cell.angle_beta   90.00
_cell.angle_gamma   90.00
#
_symmetry.space_group_name_H-M   'P 1'
#
loop_
_entity.id
_entity.type
_entity.pdbx_description
1 polymer ?
#
loop_
_entity_poly.entity_id
_entity_poly.type
_entity_poly.pdbx_seq_one_letter_code
_entity_poly.pdbx_strand_id
1 'polypeptide(L)'
;ERAELERWARVAGLSWVDDPSNTDQRFDRNFLRHTVLPLLRDRWPGLNRRLRHTAESCGESEALNRKLAALQWQAIGGDRDRLPVDGLKTLPLAEQKNLVRWWARERGFHAPTPGDWQQVIRDLLFAAEDREPEFRSDGFSLRRFQGDLCLVPDRGPLPDAPVDLEPGEGVAWGEWSLRLESVVTPEQSLPPIRIFTRQGGERVRFRPDGPSRSLKKWLQEVGVPPWERARLPLVFAGSEGAAELIAIGDLWCSEQYSGGAHAAGWRLVIERECD
;
A
#
# COMPACT_ATOMS: atom_id res chain seq x y z
N GLU A 1 -25.07 28.81 -18.13
CA GLU A 1 -25.10 27.80 -19.24
C GLU A 1 -24.15 28.21 -20.37
N ARG A 2 -23.81 27.30 -21.31
CA ARG A 2 -22.90 27.60 -22.45
C ARG A 2 -23.31 28.88 -23.20
N ALA A 3 -24.61 29.03 -23.48
CA ALA A 3 -25.14 30.20 -24.19
C ALA A 3 -24.96 31.52 -23.41
N GLU A 4 -24.89 31.49 -22.09
CA GLU A 4 -24.60 32.66 -21.27
C GLU A 4 -23.11 33.02 -21.31
N LEU A 5 -22.23 32.00 -21.25
CA LEU A 5 -20.79 32.20 -21.38
C LEU A 5 -20.39 32.71 -22.77
N GLU A 6 -20.97 32.17 -23.84
CA GLU A 6 -20.74 32.65 -25.21
C GLU A 6 -21.23 34.10 -25.39
N ARG A 7 -22.38 34.45 -24.81
CA ARG A 7 -22.91 35.82 -24.83
C ARG A 7 -21.99 36.77 -24.08
N TRP A 8 -21.55 36.41 -22.88
CA TRP A 8 -20.63 37.20 -22.09
C TRP A 8 -19.28 37.37 -22.80
N ALA A 9 -18.72 36.30 -23.36
CA ALA A 9 -17.47 36.34 -24.10
C ALA A 9 -17.53 37.28 -25.31
N ARG A 10 -18.65 37.27 -26.05
CA ARG A 10 -18.89 38.21 -27.15
C ARG A 10 -18.99 39.66 -26.67
N VAL A 11 -19.70 39.92 -25.56
CA VAL A 11 -19.80 41.27 -24.96
C VAL A 11 -18.43 41.76 -24.49
N ALA A 12 -17.60 40.87 -23.94
CA ALA A 12 -16.25 41.16 -23.48
C ALA A 12 -15.21 41.24 -24.61
N GLY A 13 -15.60 41.05 -25.88
CA GLY A 13 -14.69 41.10 -27.03
C GLY A 13 -13.64 39.98 -27.05
N LEU A 14 -13.91 38.85 -26.39
CA LEU A 14 -12.99 37.72 -26.33
C LEU A 14 -13.09 36.87 -27.60
N SER A 15 -11.93 36.54 -28.15
CA SER A 15 -11.78 35.53 -29.20
C SER A 15 -11.36 34.21 -28.57
N TRP A 16 -11.91 33.09 -29.04
CA TRP A 16 -11.53 31.75 -28.59
C TRP A 16 -11.25 30.85 -29.80
N VAL A 17 -10.48 29.78 -29.57
CA VAL A 17 -10.15 28.78 -30.59
C VAL A 17 -11.13 27.62 -30.51
N ASP A 18 -11.73 27.24 -31.64
CA ASP A 18 -12.56 26.04 -31.74
C ASP A 18 -11.70 24.84 -32.17
N ASP A 19 -11.44 23.94 -31.22
CA ASP A 19 -10.73 22.68 -31.49
C ASP A 19 -11.66 21.70 -32.24
N PRO A 20 -11.26 21.17 -33.42
CA PRO A 20 -12.05 20.21 -34.20
C PRO A 20 -12.46 18.96 -33.42
N SER A 21 -11.64 18.52 -32.45
CA SER A 21 -11.93 17.36 -31.60
C SER A 21 -13.18 17.55 -30.73
N ASN A 22 -13.64 18.78 -30.49
CA ASN A 22 -14.87 19.07 -29.76
C ASN A 22 -16.15 18.62 -30.50
N THR A 23 -16.04 18.25 -31.77
CA THR A 23 -17.15 17.75 -32.59
C THR A 23 -17.08 16.25 -32.86
N ASP A 24 -15.96 15.61 -32.49
CA ASP A 24 -15.75 14.18 -32.72
C ASP A 24 -16.55 13.33 -31.72
N GLN A 25 -17.61 12.69 -32.20
CA GLN A 25 -18.51 11.87 -31.37
C GLN A 25 -17.97 10.47 -31.07
N ARG A 26 -16.77 10.10 -31.52
CA ARG A 26 -16.09 8.87 -31.06
C ARG A 26 -15.77 8.93 -29.56
N PHE A 27 -15.68 10.13 -28.99
CA PHE A 27 -15.54 10.35 -27.55
C PHE A 27 -16.91 10.45 -26.87
N ASP A 28 -17.13 9.63 -25.83
CA ASP A 28 -18.42 9.55 -25.11
C ASP A 28 -18.95 10.90 -24.65
N ARG A 29 -18.06 11.80 -24.18
CA ARG A 29 -18.43 13.14 -23.76
C ARG A 29 -19.08 13.95 -24.89
N ASN A 30 -18.55 13.86 -26.11
CA ASN A 30 -19.06 14.57 -27.27
C ASN A 30 -20.35 13.93 -27.79
N PHE A 31 -20.42 12.59 -27.81
CA PHE A 31 -21.65 11.87 -28.12
C PHE A 31 -22.80 12.25 -27.18
N LEU A 32 -22.55 12.26 -25.87
CA LEU A 32 -23.53 12.70 -24.87
C LEU A 32 -23.95 14.16 -25.11
N ARG A 33 -22.99 15.05 -25.40
CA ARG A 33 -23.25 16.48 -25.60
C ARG A 33 -24.08 16.79 -26.85
N HIS A 34 -23.77 16.15 -27.97
CA HIS A 34 -24.31 16.50 -29.28
C HIS A 34 -25.51 15.64 -29.69
N THR A 35 -25.63 14.42 -29.17
CA THR A 35 -26.69 13.48 -29.56
C THR A 35 -27.66 13.21 -28.41
N VAL A 36 -27.17 12.78 -27.25
CA VAL A 36 -28.06 12.32 -26.16
C VAL A 36 -28.74 13.48 -25.43
N LEU A 37 -27.96 14.44 -24.91
CA LEU A 37 -28.49 15.53 -24.09
C LEU A 37 -29.52 16.42 -24.83
N PRO A 38 -29.38 16.73 -26.13
CA PRO A 38 -30.41 17.47 -26.86
C PRO A 38 -31.76 16.76 -26.89
N LEU A 39 -31.78 15.45 -27.17
CA LEU A 39 -33.01 14.65 -27.18
C LEU A 39 -33.69 14.62 -25.80
N LEU A 40 -32.90 14.49 -24.73
CA LEU A 40 -33.43 14.51 -23.36
C LEU A 40 -33.96 15.91 -22.97
N ARG A 41 -33.33 17.00 -23.43
CA ARG A 41 -33.79 18.37 -23.17
C ARG A 41 -35.08 18.70 -23.89
N ASP A 42 -35.23 18.22 -25.12
CA ASP A 42 -36.45 18.39 -25.91
C ASP A 42 -37.65 17.72 -25.21
N ARG A 43 -37.47 16.46 -24.77
CA ARG A 43 -38.51 15.74 -24.02
C ARG A 43 -38.76 16.34 -22.63
N TRP A 44 -37.72 16.85 -21.95
CA TRP A 44 -37.85 17.45 -20.62
C TRP A 44 -37.12 18.80 -20.49
N PRO A 45 -37.83 19.92 -20.73
CA PRO A 45 -37.25 21.27 -20.73
C PRO A 45 -36.56 21.72 -19.42
N GLY A 46 -36.76 21.01 -18.31
CA GLY A 46 -36.10 21.25 -17.01
C GLY A 46 -34.90 20.36 -16.70
N LEU A 47 -34.41 19.56 -17.66
CA LEU A 47 -33.39 18.52 -17.42
C LEU A 47 -32.12 19.06 -16.77
N ASN A 48 -31.50 20.10 -17.33
CA ASN A 48 -30.23 20.64 -16.81
C ASN A 48 -30.35 21.07 -15.34
N ARG A 49 -31.48 21.72 -14.98
CA ARG A 49 -31.77 22.14 -13.60
C ARG A 49 -31.91 20.95 -12.66
N ARG A 50 -32.60 19.88 -13.09
CA ARG A 50 -32.73 18.66 -12.28
C ARG A 50 -31.39 17.93 -12.13
N LEU A 51 -30.62 17.80 -13.21
CA LEU A 51 -29.27 17.20 -13.15
C LEU A 51 -28.35 17.98 -12.21
N ARG A 52 -28.39 19.32 -12.27
CA ARG A 52 -27.65 20.17 -11.33
C ARG A 52 -28.07 19.92 -9.89
N HIS A 53 -29.37 19.96 -9.60
CA HIS A 53 -29.89 19.71 -8.26
C HIS A 53 -29.53 18.31 -7.74
N THR A 54 -29.61 17.27 -8.59
CA THR A 54 -29.15 15.93 -8.23
C THR A 54 -27.65 15.91 -7.94
N ALA A 55 -26.83 16.57 -8.77
CA ALA A 55 -25.39 16.61 -8.57
C ALA A 55 -25.01 17.35 -7.26
N GLU A 56 -25.69 18.47 -6.97
CA GLU A 56 -25.53 19.23 -5.72
C GLU A 56 -25.91 18.36 -4.51
N SER A 57 -27.08 17.70 -4.54
CA SER A 57 -27.53 16.81 -3.46
C SER A 57 -26.61 15.60 -3.25
N CYS A 58 -26.07 15.02 -4.33
CA CYS A 58 -25.04 13.98 -4.23
C CYS A 58 -23.74 14.51 -3.60
N GLY A 59 -23.34 15.75 -3.94
CA GLY A 59 -22.18 16.41 -3.35
C GLY A 59 -22.33 16.66 -1.86
N GLU A 60 -23.49 17.16 -1.42
CA GLU A 60 -23.83 17.32 0.00
C GLU A 60 -23.81 15.98 0.74
N SER A 61 -24.40 14.95 0.13
CA SER A 61 -24.42 13.59 0.71
C SER A 61 -23.00 13.01 0.86
N GLU A 62 -22.14 13.17 -0.15
CA GLU A 62 -20.74 12.74 -0.09
C GLU A 62 -19.97 13.50 1.01
N ALA A 63 -20.21 14.81 1.16
CA ALA A 63 -19.57 15.60 2.23
C ALA A 63 -19.97 15.10 3.62
N LEU A 64 -21.26 14.80 3.83
CA LEU A 64 -21.75 14.20 5.08
C LEU A 64 -21.18 12.80 5.32
N ASN A 65 -21.11 11.96 4.28
CA ASN A 65 -20.52 10.63 4.36
C ASN A 65 -19.03 10.67 4.77
N ARG A 66 -18.25 11.60 4.21
CA ARG A 66 -16.85 11.80 4.61
C ARG A 66 -16.74 12.25 6.07
N LYS A 67 -17.59 13.18 6.50
CA LYS A 67 -17.62 13.62 7.90
C LYS A 67 -17.96 12.47 8.85
N LEU A 68 -18.95 11.65 8.50
CA LEU A 68 -19.33 10.48 9.28
C LEU A 68 -18.17 9.48 9.38
N ALA A 69 -17.51 9.16 8.26
CA ALA A 69 -16.36 8.26 8.24
C ALA A 69 -15.21 8.78 9.11
N ALA A 70 -14.89 10.09 9.03
CA ALA A 70 -13.85 10.68 9.87
C ALA A 70 -14.16 10.60 11.37
N LEU A 71 -15.43 10.80 11.76
CA LEU A 71 -15.87 10.65 13.16
C LEU A 71 -15.78 9.19 13.61
N GLN A 72 -16.20 8.24 12.77
CA GLN A 72 -16.12 6.81 13.07
C GLN A 72 -14.67 6.33 13.18
N TRP A 73 -13.81 6.81 12.30
CA TRP A 73 -12.37 6.53 12.33
C TRP A 73 -11.76 6.91 13.68
N GLN A 74 -12.04 8.13 14.15
CA GLN A 74 -11.60 8.61 15.45
C GLN A 74 -12.20 7.80 16.60
N ALA A 75 -13.50 7.47 16.53
CA ALA A 75 -14.20 6.72 17.57
C ALA A 75 -13.71 5.26 17.70
N ILE A 76 -13.39 4.61 16.58
CA ILE A 76 -12.89 3.24 16.53
C ILE A 76 -11.39 3.18 16.92
N GLY A 77 -10.66 4.30 16.80
CA GLY A 77 -9.23 4.34 17.05
C GLY A 77 -8.42 3.85 15.85
N GLY A 78 -8.85 4.20 14.63
CA GLY A 78 -8.06 3.95 13.43
C GLY A 78 -6.73 4.71 13.47
N ASP A 79 -5.67 4.03 13.02
CA ASP A 79 -4.31 4.56 12.81
C ASP A 79 -3.99 4.56 11.31
N ARG A 80 -3.03 5.38 10.87
CA ARG A 80 -2.65 5.64 9.47
C ARG A 80 -2.91 4.45 8.54
N ASP A 81 -2.36 3.27 8.88
CA ASP A 81 -2.48 2.05 8.06
C ASP A 81 -3.27 0.91 8.71
N ARG A 82 -3.94 1.15 9.85
CA ARG A 82 -4.65 0.11 10.61
C ARG A 82 -6.02 0.58 11.10
N LEU A 83 -7.00 -0.30 10.98
CA LEU A 83 -8.36 -0.08 11.45
C LEU A 83 -8.80 -1.26 12.33
N PRO A 84 -9.08 -1.06 13.62
CA PRO A 84 -9.55 -2.12 14.50
C PRO A 84 -10.79 -2.84 13.96
N VAL A 85 -10.67 -4.15 13.75
CA VAL A 85 -11.74 -4.96 13.16
C VAL A 85 -12.97 -4.99 14.06
N ASP A 86 -12.78 -5.08 15.37
CA ASP A 86 -13.90 -5.20 16.30
C ASP A 86 -14.72 -3.91 16.38
N GLY A 87 -14.07 -2.74 16.31
CA GLY A 87 -14.77 -1.47 16.19
C GLY A 87 -15.55 -1.37 14.87
N LEU A 88 -14.93 -1.77 13.76
CA LEU A 88 -15.59 -1.79 12.45
C LEU A 88 -16.81 -2.73 12.41
N LYS A 89 -16.74 -3.89 13.07
CA LYS A 89 -17.88 -4.83 13.17
C LYS A 89 -19.10 -4.24 13.88
N THR A 90 -18.93 -3.24 14.74
CA THR A 90 -20.06 -2.59 15.44
C THR A 90 -20.90 -1.70 14.51
N LEU A 91 -20.33 -1.26 13.39
CA LEU A 91 -21.01 -0.38 12.46
C LEU A 91 -21.98 -1.16 11.54
N PRO A 92 -23.10 -0.55 11.13
CA PRO A 92 -23.92 -1.07 10.05
C PRO A 92 -23.14 -1.24 8.74
N LEU A 93 -23.55 -2.18 7.90
CA LEU A 93 -22.85 -2.52 6.66
C LEU A 93 -22.63 -1.31 5.72
N ALA A 94 -23.57 -0.37 5.65
CA ALA A 94 -23.41 0.84 4.84
C ALA A 94 -22.26 1.74 5.35
N GLU A 95 -22.14 1.86 6.67
CA GLU A 95 -21.11 2.63 7.35
C GLU A 95 -19.75 1.94 7.24
N GLN A 96 -19.69 0.61 7.36
CA GLN A 96 -18.47 -0.16 7.11
C GLN A 96 -17.92 0.11 5.71
N LYS A 97 -18.78 0.04 4.68
CA LYS A 97 -18.41 0.33 3.29
C LYS A 97 -17.97 1.77 3.10
N ASN A 98 -18.66 2.72 3.74
CA ASN A 98 -18.31 4.14 3.68
C ASN A 98 -16.93 4.40 4.29
N LEU A 99 -16.67 3.85 5.48
CA LEU A 99 -15.42 4.01 6.20
C LEU A 99 -14.23 3.43 5.42
N VAL A 100 -14.37 2.22 4.86
CA VAL A 100 -13.30 1.60 4.06
C VAL A 100 -13.01 2.42 2.79
N ARG A 101 -14.04 2.92 2.09
CA ARG A 101 -13.86 3.77 0.90
C ARG A 101 -13.21 5.10 1.24
N TRP A 102 -13.64 5.71 2.34
CA TRP A 102 -13.06 6.96 2.84
C TRP A 102 -11.59 6.76 3.20
N TRP A 103 -11.28 5.72 3.97
CA TRP A 103 -9.90 5.42 4.39
C TRP A 103 -8.96 5.23 3.20
N ALA A 104 -9.37 4.46 2.18
CA ALA A 104 -8.58 4.31 0.97
C ALA A 104 -8.25 5.67 0.31
N ARG A 105 -9.24 6.59 0.24
CA ARG A 105 -9.06 7.94 -0.32
C ARG A 105 -8.13 8.81 0.53
N GLU A 106 -8.23 8.74 1.86
CA GLU A 106 -7.33 9.47 2.76
C GLU A 106 -5.88 8.97 2.65
N ARG A 107 -5.67 7.70 2.28
CA ARG A 107 -4.35 7.15 1.96
C ARG A 107 -3.89 7.46 0.52
N GLY A 108 -4.66 8.24 -0.24
CA GLY A 108 -4.32 8.66 -1.61
C GLY A 108 -4.73 7.67 -2.70
N PHE A 109 -5.45 6.59 -2.35
CA PHE A 109 -5.93 5.61 -3.32
C PHE A 109 -7.32 5.95 -3.85
N HIS A 110 -7.66 5.38 -4.99
CA HIS A 110 -9.03 5.41 -5.47
C HIS A 110 -9.93 4.58 -4.53
N ALA A 111 -11.16 5.03 -4.33
CA ALA A 111 -12.09 4.24 -3.52
C ALA A 111 -12.38 2.91 -4.22
N PRO A 112 -12.31 1.78 -3.50
CA PRO A 112 -12.57 0.48 -4.08
C PRO A 112 -14.01 0.35 -4.60
N THR A 113 -14.17 -0.36 -5.72
CA THR A 113 -15.46 -0.65 -6.36
C THR A 113 -15.63 -2.15 -6.66
N PRO A 114 -15.55 -3.04 -5.65
CA PRO A 114 -15.86 -4.46 -5.86
C PRO A 114 -17.30 -4.65 -6.34
N GLY A 115 -17.50 -5.69 -7.14
CA GLY A 115 -18.84 -6.10 -7.60
C GLY A 115 -19.78 -6.47 -6.45
N ASP A 116 -19.25 -7.12 -5.40
CA ASP A 116 -20.00 -7.44 -4.18
C ASP A 116 -19.28 -6.95 -2.91
N TRP A 117 -19.64 -5.74 -2.49
CA TRP A 117 -19.15 -5.15 -1.24
C TRP A 117 -19.56 -5.91 0.02
N GLN A 118 -20.70 -6.59 0.02
CA GLN A 118 -21.15 -7.33 1.20
C GLN A 118 -20.28 -8.56 1.44
N GLN A 119 -19.94 -9.27 0.37
CA GLN A 119 -19.03 -10.42 0.45
C GLN A 119 -17.63 -9.99 0.89
N VAL A 120 -17.09 -8.91 0.31
CA VAL A 120 -15.76 -8.38 0.67
C VAL A 120 -15.67 -8.06 2.17
N ILE A 121 -16.64 -7.30 2.70
CA ILE A 121 -16.67 -6.96 4.12
C ILE A 121 -16.82 -8.21 4.99
N ARG A 122 -17.64 -9.18 4.55
CA ARG A 122 -17.80 -10.45 5.26
C ARG A 122 -16.49 -11.21 5.38
N ASP A 123 -15.77 -11.36 4.27
CA ASP A 123 -14.52 -12.11 4.21
C ASP A 123 -13.41 -11.43 5.01
N LEU A 124 -13.30 -10.10 4.93
CA LEU A 124 -12.30 -9.35 5.68
C LEU A 124 -12.53 -9.38 7.20
N LEU A 125 -13.79 -9.22 7.65
CA LEU A 125 -14.09 -9.05 9.07
C LEU A 125 -14.39 -10.35 9.81
N PHE A 126 -14.97 -11.35 9.14
CA PHE A 126 -15.50 -12.55 9.79
C PHE A 126 -14.82 -13.86 9.38
N ALA A 127 -13.85 -13.85 8.46
CA ALA A 127 -13.01 -15.03 8.23
C ALA A 127 -12.24 -15.42 9.51
N ALA A 128 -11.84 -16.67 9.62
CA ALA A 128 -10.97 -17.14 10.71
C ALA A 128 -9.55 -16.53 10.57
N GLU A 129 -8.87 -16.30 11.70
CA GLU A 129 -7.55 -15.61 11.76
C GLU A 129 -6.46 -16.28 10.93
N ASP A 130 -6.53 -17.60 10.81
CA ASP A 130 -5.60 -18.44 10.07
C ASP A 130 -5.77 -18.36 8.54
N ARG A 131 -6.85 -17.76 8.04
CA ARG A 131 -7.16 -17.70 6.60
C ARG A 131 -6.57 -16.49 5.86
N GLU A 132 -5.83 -15.62 6.55
CA GLU A 132 -5.15 -14.44 5.98
C GLU A 132 -6.01 -13.71 4.92
N PRO A 133 -7.22 -13.22 5.28
CA PRO A 133 -8.14 -12.66 4.29
C PRO A 133 -7.51 -11.48 3.56
N GLU A 134 -7.65 -11.48 2.24
CA GLU A 134 -7.11 -10.44 1.35
C GLU A 134 -8.20 -9.94 0.40
N PHE A 135 -8.33 -8.62 0.33
CA PHE A 135 -9.08 -7.95 -0.74
C PHE A 135 -8.12 -7.06 -1.52
N ARG A 136 -8.00 -7.28 -2.84
CA ARG A 136 -7.14 -6.46 -3.71
C ARG A 136 -7.94 -5.37 -4.43
N SER A 137 -7.35 -4.18 -4.48
CA SER A 137 -7.81 -3.05 -5.28
C SER A 137 -6.64 -2.50 -6.09
N ASP A 138 -6.88 -1.41 -6.83
CA ASP A 138 -5.86 -0.81 -7.67
C ASP A 138 -4.81 -0.09 -6.81
N GLY A 139 -3.60 -0.64 -6.76
CA GLY A 139 -2.45 -0.09 -6.04
C GLY A 139 -2.39 -0.44 -4.53
N PHE A 140 -3.32 -1.23 -4.00
CA PHE A 140 -3.27 -1.67 -2.60
C PHE A 140 -4.10 -2.94 -2.34
N SER A 141 -3.87 -3.55 -1.19
CA SER A 141 -4.69 -4.61 -0.64
C SER A 141 -5.15 -4.31 0.79
N LEU A 142 -6.33 -4.79 1.17
CA LEU A 142 -6.78 -4.83 2.56
C LEU A 142 -6.54 -6.24 3.11
N ARG A 143 -5.87 -6.33 4.25
CA ARG A 143 -5.50 -7.60 4.88
C ARG A 143 -5.71 -7.55 6.38
N ARG A 144 -5.94 -8.68 7.03
CA ARG A 144 -6.09 -8.70 8.50
C ARG A 144 -4.81 -9.14 9.21
N PHE A 145 -4.44 -8.44 10.28
CA PHE A 145 -3.34 -8.84 11.15
C PHE A 145 -3.57 -8.36 12.59
N GLN A 146 -3.41 -9.26 13.57
CA GLN A 146 -3.52 -8.97 15.01
C GLN A 146 -4.77 -8.18 15.43
N GLY A 147 -5.93 -8.51 14.86
CA GLY A 147 -7.20 -7.83 15.17
C GLY A 147 -7.44 -6.53 14.39
N ASP A 148 -6.49 -6.10 13.57
CA ASP A 148 -6.62 -4.91 12.72
C ASP A 148 -6.82 -5.29 11.25
N LEU A 149 -7.62 -4.50 10.55
CA LEU A 149 -7.63 -4.42 9.10
C LEU A 149 -6.54 -3.46 8.68
N CYS A 150 -5.60 -3.92 7.88
CA CYS A 150 -4.45 -3.16 7.40
C CYS A 150 -4.62 -2.80 5.93
N LEU A 151 -4.30 -1.56 5.57
CA LEU A 151 -4.17 -1.14 4.18
C LEU A 151 -2.70 -1.30 3.79
N VAL A 152 -2.45 -2.15 2.80
CA VAL A 152 -1.12 -2.55 2.38
C VAL A 152 -0.93 -2.07 0.94
N PRO A 153 -0.15 -1.00 0.71
CA PRO A 153 0.16 -0.53 -0.63
C PRO A 153 0.83 -1.64 -1.46
N ASP A 154 0.52 -1.68 -2.74
CA ASP A 154 1.27 -2.51 -3.67
C ASP A 154 2.68 -1.94 -3.82
N ARG A 155 3.68 -2.78 -3.55
CA ARG A 155 5.09 -2.39 -3.62
C ARG A 155 5.75 -3.03 -4.83
N GLY A 156 6.83 -2.41 -5.31
CA GLY A 156 7.59 -2.90 -6.46
C GLY A 156 8.11 -4.33 -6.27
N PRO A 157 8.41 -5.03 -7.37
CA PRO A 157 8.97 -6.38 -7.31
C PRO A 157 10.32 -6.37 -6.60
N LEU A 158 10.65 -7.51 -5.97
CA LEU A 158 11.97 -7.78 -5.41
C LEU A 158 12.76 -8.68 -6.38
N PRO A 159 14.10 -8.76 -6.26
CA PRO A 159 14.89 -9.71 -7.03
C PRO A 159 14.42 -11.16 -6.81
N ASP A 160 14.22 -11.89 -7.91
CA ASP A 160 13.81 -13.31 -7.89
C ASP A 160 14.96 -14.27 -7.53
N ALA A 161 16.20 -13.79 -7.62
CA ALA A 161 17.41 -14.56 -7.30
C ALA A 161 18.19 -13.91 -6.13
N PRO A 162 19.01 -14.69 -5.40
CA PRO A 162 19.92 -14.14 -4.41
C PRO A 162 20.87 -13.11 -5.04
N VAL A 163 21.10 -12.02 -4.31
CA VAL A 163 22.02 -10.96 -4.72
C VAL A 163 23.26 -11.01 -3.83
N ASP A 164 24.44 -11.08 -4.43
CA ASP A 164 25.70 -10.99 -3.68
C ASP A 164 25.91 -9.53 -3.21
N LEU A 165 26.28 -9.35 -1.94
CA LEU A 165 26.56 -8.05 -1.34
C LEU A 165 28.07 -7.86 -1.23
N GLU A 166 28.62 -7.04 -2.14
CA GLU A 166 30.03 -6.72 -2.18
C GLU A 166 30.38 -5.50 -1.29
N PRO A 167 31.60 -5.43 -0.73
CA PRO A 167 32.07 -4.26 0.02
C PRO A 167 31.96 -2.94 -0.73
N GLY A 168 31.49 -1.90 -0.05
CA GLY A 168 31.50 -0.51 -0.53
C GLY A 168 30.32 -0.13 -1.43
N GLU A 169 29.66 -1.09 -2.09
CA GLU A 169 28.45 -0.85 -2.87
C GLU A 169 27.19 -1.08 -2.02
N GLY A 170 26.19 -0.21 -2.20
CA GLY A 170 24.88 -0.35 -1.58
C GLY A 170 23.93 -1.13 -2.49
N VAL A 171 23.23 -2.11 -1.92
CA VAL A 171 22.17 -2.85 -2.60
C VAL A 171 20.82 -2.35 -2.12
N ALA A 172 20.01 -1.86 -3.06
CA ALA A 172 18.61 -1.55 -2.81
C ALA A 172 17.79 -2.86 -2.84
N TRP A 173 16.95 -3.05 -1.82
CA TRP A 173 16.08 -4.20 -1.67
C TRP A 173 14.70 -3.76 -1.23
N GLY A 174 13.82 -3.45 -2.19
CA GLY A 174 12.49 -2.91 -1.89
C GLY A 174 12.60 -1.63 -1.06
N GLU A 175 12.16 -1.70 0.19
CA GLU A 175 12.14 -0.58 1.14
C GLU A 175 13.45 -0.43 1.93
N TRP A 176 14.43 -1.30 1.68
CA TRP A 176 15.69 -1.33 2.41
C TRP A 176 16.87 -0.97 1.53
N SER A 177 17.88 -0.35 2.15
CA SER A 177 19.21 -0.17 1.59
C SER A 177 20.20 -0.93 2.47
N LEU A 178 20.99 -1.81 1.85
CA LEU A 178 21.99 -2.64 2.53
C LEU A 178 23.38 -2.25 2.04
N ARG A 179 24.32 -2.04 2.95
CA ARG A 179 25.73 -1.79 2.62
C ARG A 179 26.65 -2.56 3.53
N LEU A 180 27.72 -3.08 2.95
CA LEU A 180 28.82 -3.68 3.68
C LEU A 180 30.02 -2.71 3.74
N GLU A 181 30.40 -2.31 4.95
CA GLU A 181 31.47 -1.35 5.20
C GLU A 181 32.66 -2.03 5.88
N SER A 182 33.88 -1.63 5.52
CA SER A 182 35.10 -2.03 6.20
C SER A 182 35.35 -1.10 7.38
N VAL A 183 35.51 -1.65 8.59
CA VAL A 183 35.72 -0.85 9.83
C VAL A 183 37.20 -0.82 10.25
N VAL A 184 37.96 -1.85 9.88
CA VAL A 184 39.40 -2.00 10.11
C VAL A 184 40.01 -2.78 8.94
N THR A 185 41.34 -2.83 8.85
CA THR A 185 42.03 -3.77 7.94
C THR A 185 41.57 -5.20 8.28
N PRO A 186 40.83 -5.89 7.39
CA PRO A 186 40.25 -7.18 7.72
C PRO A 186 41.36 -8.21 7.95
N GLU A 187 41.41 -8.81 9.14
CA GLU A 187 42.31 -9.94 9.43
C GLU A 187 41.78 -11.25 8.82
N GLN A 188 40.48 -11.30 8.51
CA GLN A 188 39.79 -12.46 7.95
C GLN A 188 39.22 -12.16 6.56
N SER A 189 39.27 -13.18 5.70
CA SER A 189 38.60 -13.15 4.40
C SER A 189 37.08 -13.05 4.60
N LEU A 190 36.46 -12.09 3.92
CA LEU A 190 35.01 -11.94 3.90
C LEU A 190 34.38 -13.19 3.26
N PRO A 191 33.57 -14.00 3.99
CA PRO A 191 32.78 -15.04 3.34
C PRO A 191 31.77 -14.40 2.38
N PRO A 192 31.33 -15.10 1.33
CA PRO A 192 30.31 -14.57 0.43
C PRO A 192 29.05 -14.19 1.22
N ILE A 193 28.58 -12.96 1.03
CA ILE A 193 27.35 -12.45 1.66
C ILE A 193 26.27 -12.36 0.60
N ARG A 194 25.11 -12.96 0.88
CA ARG A 194 23.98 -13.01 -0.04
C ARG A 194 22.71 -12.48 0.60
N ILE A 195 21.94 -11.71 -0.16
CA ILE A 195 20.65 -11.18 0.24
C ILE A 195 19.56 -11.94 -0.52
N PHE A 196 18.54 -12.42 0.18
CA PHE A 196 17.39 -13.05 -0.46
C PHE A 196 16.09 -12.90 0.34
N THR A 197 14.94 -13.13 -0.32
CA THR A 197 13.63 -13.19 0.35
C THR A 197 13.47 -14.53 1.09
N ARG A 198 12.51 -14.56 2.02
CA ARG A 198 12.14 -15.78 2.74
C ARG A 198 11.62 -16.87 1.79
N GLN A 199 12.21 -18.06 1.87
CA GLN A 199 11.79 -19.28 1.18
C GLN A 199 11.01 -20.25 2.09
N GLY A 200 11.04 -20.01 3.41
CA GLY A 200 10.46 -20.89 4.43
C GLY A 200 11.44 -21.94 4.94
N GLY A 201 11.26 -22.34 6.21
CA GLY A 201 12.13 -23.32 6.88
C GLY A 201 13.41 -22.73 7.49
N GLU A 202 13.68 -21.44 7.28
CA GLU A 202 14.89 -20.80 7.79
C GLU A 202 14.93 -20.82 9.31
N ARG A 203 16.16 -20.86 9.80
CA ARG A 203 16.46 -20.86 11.23
C ARG A 203 17.46 -19.75 11.52
N VAL A 204 17.31 -19.16 12.70
CA VAL A 204 18.16 -18.08 13.18
C VAL A 204 18.78 -18.49 14.51
N ARG A 205 20.04 -18.12 14.72
CA ARG A 205 20.72 -18.23 16.00
C ARG A 205 21.17 -16.82 16.40
N PHE A 206 20.58 -16.30 17.48
CA PHE A 206 20.84 -14.92 17.91
C PHE A 206 22.17 -14.72 18.64
N ARG A 207 22.80 -15.82 19.08
CA ARG A 207 24.10 -15.84 19.79
C ARG A 207 24.90 -17.05 19.31
N PRO A 208 26.23 -17.01 19.20
CA PRO A 208 27.03 -18.13 18.69
C PRO A 208 26.73 -19.49 19.33
N ASP A 209 26.60 -19.54 20.67
CA ASP A 209 26.29 -20.75 21.45
C ASP A 209 24.80 -20.89 21.80
N GLY A 210 23.94 -20.06 21.21
CA GLY A 210 22.52 -20.03 21.50
C GLY A 210 21.72 -21.14 20.81
N PRO A 211 20.48 -21.41 21.28
CA PRO A 211 19.59 -22.33 20.60
C PRO A 211 19.19 -21.78 19.22
N SER A 212 19.16 -22.67 18.22
CA SER A 212 18.61 -22.34 16.90
C SER A 212 17.08 -22.26 16.99
N ARG A 213 16.48 -21.20 16.45
CA ARG A 213 15.02 -20.97 16.45
C ARG A 213 14.47 -20.92 15.03
N SER A 214 13.21 -21.30 14.86
CA SER A 214 12.51 -21.11 13.58
C SER A 214 12.31 -19.61 13.33
N LEU A 215 12.76 -19.12 12.18
CA LEU A 215 12.62 -17.72 11.80
C LEU A 215 11.13 -17.32 11.73
N LYS A 216 10.28 -18.19 11.18
CA LYS A 216 8.83 -17.98 11.12
C LYS A 216 8.23 -17.72 12.50
N LYS A 217 8.56 -18.55 13.50
CA LYS A 217 8.04 -18.39 14.87
C LYS A 217 8.52 -17.08 15.49
N TRP A 218 9.80 -16.76 15.33
CA TRP A 218 10.35 -15.51 15.86
C TRP A 218 9.69 -14.27 15.22
N LEU A 219 9.51 -14.25 13.88
CA LEU A 219 8.82 -13.14 13.20
C LEU A 219 7.35 -13.01 13.62
N GLN A 220 6.70 -14.12 14.00
CA GLN A 220 5.35 -14.09 14.59
C GLN A 220 5.37 -13.46 15.99
N GLU A 221 6.33 -13.84 16.83
CA GLU A 221 6.47 -13.30 18.19
C GLU A 221 6.80 -11.80 18.21
N VAL A 222 7.65 -11.33 17.29
CA VAL A 222 7.97 -9.90 17.13
C VAL A 222 6.85 -9.13 16.43
N GLY A 223 5.80 -9.81 15.94
CA GLY A 223 4.62 -9.16 15.40
C GLY A 223 4.78 -8.60 13.98
N VAL A 224 5.68 -9.18 13.17
CA VAL A 224 5.84 -8.76 11.76
C VAL A 224 4.68 -9.32 10.92
N PRO A 225 3.95 -8.53 10.12
CA PRO A 225 2.86 -9.04 9.28
C PRO A 225 3.31 -10.00 8.17
N PRO A 226 2.50 -11.00 7.75
CA PRO A 226 2.88 -11.97 6.71
C PRO A 226 3.39 -11.36 5.40
N TRP A 227 2.77 -10.27 4.93
CA TRP A 227 3.17 -9.57 3.71
C TRP A 227 4.49 -8.82 3.85
N GLU A 228 4.82 -8.30 5.03
CA GLU A 228 6.14 -7.71 5.30
C GLU A 228 7.21 -8.81 5.43
N ARG A 229 6.89 -9.93 6.08
CA ARG A 229 7.81 -11.07 6.20
C ARG A 229 8.28 -11.58 4.83
N ALA A 230 7.41 -11.56 3.82
CA ALA A 230 7.75 -12.00 2.47
C ALA A 230 8.75 -11.06 1.77
N ARG A 231 8.82 -9.79 2.20
CA ARG A 231 9.68 -8.77 1.59
C ARG A 231 11.00 -8.55 2.31
N LEU A 232 11.08 -8.91 3.60
CA LEU A 232 12.28 -8.75 4.42
C LEU A 232 13.53 -9.30 3.70
N PRO A 233 14.61 -8.49 3.55
CA PRO A 233 15.89 -8.99 3.10
C PRO A 233 16.49 -9.86 4.21
N LEU A 234 16.69 -11.14 3.89
CA LEU A 234 17.48 -12.04 4.71
C LEU A 234 18.92 -12.02 4.20
N VAL A 235 19.86 -11.74 5.08
CA VAL A 235 21.29 -11.68 4.74
C VAL A 235 21.99 -12.91 5.28
N PHE A 236 22.61 -13.67 4.40
CA PHE A 236 23.32 -14.90 4.72
C PHE A 236 24.81 -14.74 4.47
N ALA A 237 25.66 -15.30 5.33
CA ALA A 237 27.11 -15.38 5.15
C ALA A 237 27.55 -16.84 4.97
N GLY A 238 28.40 -17.10 3.98
CA GLY A 238 28.96 -18.42 3.70
C GLY A 238 28.42 -19.06 2.42
N SER A 239 28.97 -20.22 2.07
CA SER A 239 28.60 -20.95 0.85
C SER A 239 27.29 -21.72 0.99
N GLU A 240 26.70 -22.04 -0.15
CA GLU A 240 25.44 -22.78 -0.26
C GLU A 240 25.55 -24.14 0.45
N GLY A 241 24.81 -24.32 1.55
CA GLY A 241 24.86 -25.50 2.43
C GLY A 241 25.47 -25.26 3.82
N ALA A 242 26.26 -24.20 4.00
CA ALA A 242 26.80 -23.77 5.30
C ALA A 242 26.46 -22.30 5.62
N ALA A 243 25.55 -21.70 4.86
CA ALA A 243 25.17 -20.31 4.98
C ALA A 243 24.46 -20.03 6.32
N GLU A 244 24.99 -19.07 7.09
CA GLU A 244 24.41 -18.61 8.35
C GLU A 244 23.61 -17.33 8.11
N LEU A 245 22.41 -17.23 8.68
CA LEU A 245 21.61 -16.01 8.65
C LEU A 245 22.21 -14.98 9.60
N ILE A 246 22.74 -13.88 9.06
CA ILE A 246 23.44 -12.82 9.79
C ILE A 246 22.64 -11.53 9.93
N ALA A 247 21.56 -11.33 9.15
CA ALA A 247 20.62 -10.23 9.38
C ALA A 247 19.22 -10.51 8.83
N ILE A 248 18.22 -9.83 9.41
CA ILE A 248 16.80 -9.94 9.06
C ILE A 248 16.25 -8.52 8.93
N GLY A 249 16.37 -7.92 7.74
CA GLY A 249 16.04 -6.51 7.53
C GLY A 249 16.64 -5.60 8.61
N ASP A 250 15.84 -4.65 9.05
CA ASP A 250 16.10 -3.72 10.15
C ASP A 250 15.81 -4.32 11.55
N LEU A 251 15.33 -5.57 11.63
CA LEU A 251 14.85 -6.17 12.87
C LEU A 251 15.96 -6.80 13.71
N TRP A 252 16.99 -7.32 13.06
CA TRP A 252 18.12 -7.95 13.74
C TRP A 252 19.35 -8.05 12.85
N CYS A 253 20.52 -7.87 13.45
CA CYS A 253 21.83 -8.13 12.83
C CYS A 253 22.71 -8.88 13.84
N SER A 254 23.47 -9.87 13.36
CA SER A 254 24.43 -10.64 14.14
C SER A 254 25.49 -9.73 14.75
N GLU A 255 25.86 -10.03 16.00
CA GLU A 255 26.86 -9.23 16.72
C GLU A 255 28.15 -9.09 15.90
N GLN A 256 28.58 -10.15 15.21
CA GLN A 256 29.79 -10.21 14.37
C GLN A 256 29.85 -9.14 13.26
N TYR A 257 28.71 -8.63 12.80
CA TYR A 257 28.59 -7.65 11.71
C TYR A 257 27.95 -6.33 12.18
N SER A 258 27.63 -6.21 13.46
CA SER A 258 27.03 -5.01 14.05
C SER A 258 28.09 -4.05 14.60
N GLY A 259 27.75 -2.76 14.74
CA GLY A 259 28.65 -1.60 14.94
C GLY A 259 29.56 -1.56 16.19
N GLY A 260 29.81 -2.68 16.86
CA GLY A 260 30.77 -2.82 17.96
C GLY A 260 31.62 -4.10 17.96
N ALA A 261 31.44 -5.04 17.01
CA ALA A 261 32.21 -6.29 17.01
C ALA A 261 33.38 -6.25 16.02
N HIS A 262 34.57 -6.05 16.57
CA HIS A 262 35.85 -6.05 15.87
C HIS A 262 36.27 -7.41 15.25
N ALA A 263 35.47 -8.46 15.38
CA ALA A 263 35.91 -9.84 15.12
C ALA A 263 36.08 -10.17 13.62
N ALA A 264 35.25 -9.61 12.74
CA ALA A 264 35.29 -9.91 11.29
C ALA A 264 35.92 -8.79 10.45
N GLY A 265 36.03 -7.57 11.00
CA GLY A 265 36.51 -6.38 10.26
C GLY A 265 35.46 -5.70 9.35
N TRP A 266 34.24 -6.24 9.31
CA TRP A 266 33.14 -5.80 8.45
C TRP A 266 31.92 -5.37 9.25
N ARG A 267 31.22 -4.33 8.78
CA ARG A 267 29.96 -3.84 9.33
C ARG A 267 28.87 -3.90 8.28
N LEU A 268 27.75 -4.51 8.64
CA LEU A 268 26.54 -4.49 7.83
C LEU A 268 25.64 -3.33 8.28
N VAL A 269 25.35 -2.42 7.35
CA VAL A 269 24.43 -1.30 7.55
C VAL A 269 23.15 -1.63 6.78
N ILE A 270 22.02 -1.64 7.49
CA ILE A 270 20.70 -1.87 6.91
C ILE A 270 19.81 -0.70 7.33
N GLU A 271 19.35 0.05 6.35
CA GLU A 271 18.45 1.19 6.54
C GLU A 271 17.13 0.87 5.86
N ARG A 272 16.02 1.24 6.50
CA ARG A 272 14.68 1.16 5.91
C ARG A 272 14.23 2.56 5.57
N GLU A 273 13.80 2.78 4.34
CA GLU A 273 13.10 4.00 3.97
C GLU A 273 11.75 4.01 4.71
N CYS A 274 11.61 4.91 5.69
CA CYS A 274 10.37 5.11 6.40
C CYS A 274 9.47 6.08 5.61
N ASP A 275 8.29 5.60 5.19
CA ASP A 275 7.20 6.38 4.57
C ASP A 275 6.43 7.28 5.57
#